data_AF-A0A821EGN4-F1
#
_entry.id   AF-A0A821EGN4-F1
#
_cell.length_a   1.000
_cell.length_b   1.000
_cell.length_c   1.000
_cell.angle_alpha   90.00
_cell.angle_beta   90.00
_cell.angle_gamma   90.00
#
_symmetry.space_group_name_H-M   'P 1'
#
loop_
_entity.id
_entity.type
_entity.pdbx_description
1 polymer ?
#
loop_
_entity_poly.entity_id
_entity_poly.type
_entity_poly.pdbx_seq_one_letter_code
_entity_poly.pdbx_strand_id
1 'polypeptide(L)'
;IVRLLNFITAIWSKYPHDTKRAIEDSFYSNDLTKLILTCVFNPTQLGFDINNEEINKKLPERIMILLKSMTTHLPEQLLQPFYSNALQMTKSDGLYNLKNEVNMNPVRWSLIFTITRGLRLSHDVRLLPKPTQPEQYAKELWTTMLTKIITHEEDCDKANIVLTIDNQRGLQALFYYIIYLGIKPNEVLPYFFQSTRIHTDSGMATVGIYLLTLFKYQITSWLGTTPHFIINDIDIRQQCGQQFVDGIYTCWPLFILFYRSINIDDKLLIVTLLTKTFIIDRRLLISHEQFDH
;
A
#
# COMPACT_ATOMS: atom_id res chain seq x y z
N ILE A 1 -8.55 -23.67 10.37
CA ILE A 1 -8.66 -22.85 9.14
C ILE A 1 -7.41 -22.98 8.25
N VAL A 2 -6.22 -22.55 8.67
CA VAL A 2 -5.00 -22.59 7.81
C VAL A 2 -4.70 -23.96 7.21
N ARG A 3 -4.79 -25.03 8.01
CA ARG A 3 -4.59 -26.41 7.52
C ARG A 3 -5.62 -26.82 6.46
N LEU A 4 -6.87 -26.39 6.63
CA LEU A 4 -7.92 -26.59 5.62
C LEU A 4 -7.53 -25.88 4.33
N LEU A 5 -7.19 -24.59 4.36
CA LEU A 5 -6.78 -23.84 3.17
C LEU A 5 -5.60 -24.50 2.43
N ASN A 6 -4.60 -24.99 3.17
CA ASN A 6 -3.48 -25.73 2.57
C ASN A 6 -3.92 -27.02 1.89
N PHE A 7 -4.83 -27.77 2.53
CA PHE A 7 -5.38 -29.00 1.97
C PHE A 7 -6.14 -28.73 0.67
N ILE A 8 -6.98 -27.70 0.66
CA ILE A 8 -7.72 -27.26 -0.53
C ILE A 8 -6.77 -26.87 -1.65
N THR A 9 -5.75 -26.05 -1.34
CA THR A 9 -4.70 -25.66 -2.28
C THR A 9 -4.03 -26.89 -2.89
N ALA A 10 -3.66 -27.87 -2.07
CA ALA A 10 -3.00 -29.10 -2.51
C ALA A 10 -3.89 -29.94 -3.44
N ILE A 11 -5.20 -30.03 -3.15
CA ILE A 11 -6.14 -30.74 -4.03
C ILE A 11 -6.25 -30.04 -5.38
N TRP A 12 -6.49 -28.73 -5.40
CA TRP A 12 -6.64 -27.96 -6.64
C TRP A 12 -5.38 -27.96 -7.49
N SER A 13 -4.20 -27.91 -6.85
CA SER A 13 -2.92 -28.00 -7.53
C SER A 13 -2.66 -29.40 -8.10
N LYS A 14 -3.12 -30.47 -7.42
CA LYS A 14 -2.89 -31.86 -7.85
C LYS A 14 -3.85 -32.31 -8.95
N TYR A 15 -5.08 -31.77 -8.98
CA TYR A 15 -6.12 -32.16 -9.94
C TYR A 15 -6.69 -30.94 -10.71
N PRO A 16 -5.88 -30.23 -11.51
CA PRO A 16 -6.32 -29.00 -12.17
C PRO A 16 -7.39 -29.23 -13.25
N HIS A 17 -7.39 -30.38 -13.93
CA HIS A 17 -8.35 -30.67 -15.00
C HIS A 17 -9.51 -31.57 -14.55
N ASP A 18 -9.37 -32.25 -13.41
CA ASP A 18 -10.37 -33.20 -12.88
C ASP A 18 -11.00 -32.71 -11.56
N THR A 19 -10.77 -31.47 -11.15
CA THR A 19 -11.26 -30.92 -9.88
C THR A 19 -12.79 -30.98 -9.75
N LYS A 20 -13.50 -30.84 -10.88
CA LYS A 20 -14.96 -30.97 -10.95
C LYS A 20 -15.47 -32.41 -10.87
N ARG A 21 -14.62 -33.39 -11.20
CA ARG A 21 -14.93 -34.83 -11.13
C ARG A 21 -14.51 -35.42 -9.79
N ALA A 22 -13.43 -34.90 -9.21
CA ALA A 22 -12.82 -35.41 -7.99
C ALA A 22 -13.43 -34.83 -6.71
N ILE A 23 -14.16 -33.71 -6.80
CA ILE A 23 -14.75 -33.02 -5.65
C ILE A 23 -16.22 -32.75 -5.94
N GLU A 24 -17.10 -33.05 -4.99
CA GLU A 24 -18.53 -32.77 -5.07
C GLU A 24 -18.81 -31.26 -5.20
N ASP A 25 -19.84 -30.90 -5.97
CA ASP A 25 -20.26 -29.50 -6.16
C ASP A 25 -20.62 -28.81 -4.84
N SER A 26 -21.10 -29.56 -3.84
CA SER A 26 -21.39 -29.10 -2.48
C SER A 26 -20.18 -28.46 -1.79
N PHE A 27 -18.96 -28.86 -2.17
CA PHE A 27 -17.73 -28.32 -1.64
C PHE A 27 -17.48 -26.87 -2.07
N TYR A 28 -17.86 -26.52 -3.30
CA TYR A 28 -17.71 -25.16 -3.86
C TYR A 28 -18.83 -24.21 -3.40
N SER A 29 -19.31 -24.41 -2.18
CA SER A 29 -20.42 -23.67 -1.61
C SER A 29 -20.09 -22.19 -1.40
N ASN A 30 -21.16 -21.42 -1.24
CA ASN A 30 -21.06 -20.02 -0.82
C ASN A 30 -20.38 -19.88 0.55
N ASP A 31 -20.44 -20.89 1.42
CA ASP A 31 -19.80 -20.83 2.74
C ASP A 31 -18.28 -20.96 2.65
N LEU A 32 -17.78 -21.85 1.78
CA LEU A 32 -16.34 -21.91 1.50
C LEU A 32 -15.86 -20.60 0.87
N THR A 33 -16.63 -20.05 -0.07
CA THR A 33 -16.34 -18.76 -0.70
C THR A 33 -16.25 -17.64 0.34
N LYS A 34 -17.27 -17.52 1.20
CA LYS A 34 -17.29 -16.54 2.30
C LYS A 34 -16.12 -16.73 3.25
N LEU A 35 -15.78 -17.98 3.60
CA LEU A 35 -14.65 -18.27 4.48
C LEU A 35 -13.32 -17.78 3.89
N ILE A 36 -13.07 -18.08 2.61
CA ILE A 36 -11.85 -17.66 1.93
C ILE A 36 -11.81 -16.13 1.81
N LEU A 37 -12.90 -15.48 1.37
CA LEU A 37 -12.96 -14.03 1.25
C LEU A 37 -12.83 -13.32 2.60
N THR A 38 -13.40 -13.90 3.67
CA THR A 38 -13.21 -13.37 5.03
C THR A 38 -11.76 -13.51 5.46
N CYS A 39 -11.07 -14.61 5.13
CA CYS A 39 -9.62 -14.72 5.37
C CYS A 39 -8.83 -13.64 4.61
N VAL A 40 -9.25 -13.28 3.40
CA VAL A 40 -8.59 -12.27 2.55
C VAL A 40 -8.78 -10.86 3.11
N PHE A 41 -10.01 -10.47 3.45
CA PHE A 41 -10.35 -9.07 3.74
C PHE A 41 -10.52 -8.75 5.24
N ASN A 42 -10.91 -9.72 6.06
CA ASN A 42 -11.12 -9.53 7.50
C ASN A 42 -10.81 -10.80 8.32
N PRO A 43 -9.54 -11.26 8.34
CA PRO A 43 -9.16 -12.47 9.06
C PRO A 43 -9.41 -12.35 10.58
N THR A 44 -9.45 -11.15 11.13
CA THR A 44 -9.76 -10.91 12.55
C THR A 44 -11.16 -11.43 12.93
N GLN A 45 -12.13 -11.38 12.01
CA GLN A 45 -13.47 -11.95 12.22
C GLN A 45 -13.44 -13.47 12.42
N LEU A 46 -12.40 -14.15 11.95
CA LEU A 46 -12.18 -15.58 12.11
C LEU A 46 -11.28 -15.90 13.33
N GLY A 47 -10.97 -14.90 14.16
CA GLY A 47 -10.13 -15.04 15.35
C GLY A 47 -8.62 -15.00 15.06
N PHE A 48 -8.19 -14.61 13.87
CA PHE A 48 -6.77 -14.39 13.61
C PHE A 48 -6.31 -13.08 14.25
N ASP A 49 -5.38 -13.17 15.20
CA ASP A 49 -4.73 -11.99 15.75
C ASP A 49 -3.71 -11.43 14.75
N ILE A 50 -4.05 -10.33 14.09
CA ILE A 50 -3.17 -9.64 13.14
C ILE A 50 -1.98 -8.95 13.80
N ASN A 51 -1.98 -8.81 15.13
CA ASN A 51 -0.83 -8.30 15.87
C ASN A 51 0.23 -9.38 16.13
N ASN A 52 -0.15 -10.65 16.03
CA ASN A 52 0.79 -11.76 16.05
C ASN A 52 1.64 -11.74 14.77
N GLU A 53 2.95 -11.57 14.92
CA GLU A 53 3.89 -11.44 13.80
C GLU A 53 3.88 -12.66 12.86
N GLU A 54 3.76 -13.87 13.41
CA GLU A 54 3.73 -15.09 12.62
C GLU A 54 2.49 -15.14 11.73
N ILE A 55 1.32 -14.82 12.29
CA ILE A 55 0.06 -14.77 11.54
C ILE A 55 0.14 -13.67 10.49
N ASN A 56 0.58 -12.47 10.88
CA ASN A 56 0.68 -11.29 10.03
C ASN A 56 1.58 -11.51 8.80
N LYS A 57 2.62 -12.33 8.94
CA LYS A 57 3.55 -12.71 7.87
C LYS A 57 3.06 -13.90 7.04
N LYS A 58 2.72 -15.02 7.69
CA LYS A 58 2.46 -16.29 6.99
C LYS A 58 1.06 -16.42 6.41
N LEU A 59 0.04 -15.81 7.03
CA LEU A 59 -1.35 -15.94 6.56
C LEU A 59 -1.53 -15.33 5.14
N PRO A 60 -1.05 -14.11 4.85
CA PRO A 60 -1.12 -13.52 3.51
C PRO A 60 -0.39 -14.35 2.44
N GLU A 61 0.77 -14.91 2.77
CA GLU A 61 1.53 -15.79 1.84
C GLU A 61 0.71 -17.03 1.48
N ARG A 62 0.08 -17.67 2.47
CA ARG A 62 -0.76 -18.85 2.23
C ARG A 62 -2.02 -18.53 1.45
N ILE A 63 -2.67 -17.40 1.77
CA ILE A 63 -3.83 -16.91 1.02
C ILE A 63 -3.44 -16.62 -0.43
N MET A 64 -2.29 -15.98 -0.67
CA MET A 64 -1.78 -15.72 -2.01
C MET A 64 -1.61 -17.02 -2.81
N ILE A 65 -1.01 -18.05 -2.21
CA ILE A 65 -0.83 -19.36 -2.85
C ILE A 65 -2.19 -20.01 -3.17
N LEU A 66 -3.13 -19.97 -2.22
CA LEU A 66 -4.49 -20.48 -2.41
C LEU A 66 -5.19 -19.76 -3.57
N LEU A 67 -5.21 -18.42 -3.55
CA LEU A 67 -5.88 -17.62 -4.58
C LEU A 67 -5.24 -17.82 -5.96
N LYS A 68 -3.91 -17.92 -6.04
CA LYS A 68 -3.22 -18.28 -7.28
C LYS A 68 -3.66 -19.65 -7.76
N SER A 69 -3.64 -20.65 -6.89
CA SER A 69 -4.10 -22.01 -7.23
C SER A 69 -5.55 -22.01 -7.71
N MET A 70 -6.42 -21.18 -7.13
CA MET A 70 -7.80 -21.03 -7.58
C MET A 70 -7.85 -20.46 -9.00
N THR A 71 -7.25 -19.29 -9.21
CA THR A 71 -7.35 -18.57 -10.48
C THR A 71 -6.62 -19.27 -11.63
N THR A 72 -5.65 -20.15 -11.34
CA THR A 72 -4.93 -20.92 -12.36
C THR A 72 -5.54 -22.28 -12.66
N HIS A 73 -6.15 -22.95 -11.68
CA HIS A 73 -6.53 -24.36 -11.81
C HIS A 73 -8.04 -24.61 -11.80
N LEU A 74 -8.85 -23.71 -11.24
CA LEU A 74 -10.30 -23.93 -11.24
C LEU A 74 -10.93 -23.56 -12.59
N PRO A 75 -11.87 -24.36 -13.10
CA PRO A 75 -12.69 -23.98 -14.25
C PRO A 75 -13.41 -22.65 -14.01
N GLU A 76 -13.56 -21.85 -15.06
CA GLU A 76 -14.18 -20.52 -14.98
C GLU A 76 -15.57 -20.57 -14.34
N GLN A 77 -16.36 -21.60 -14.63
CA GLN A 77 -17.70 -21.80 -14.07
C GLN A 77 -17.73 -21.85 -12.53
N LEU A 78 -16.67 -22.37 -11.89
CA LEU A 78 -16.54 -22.42 -10.43
C LEU A 78 -15.93 -21.14 -9.87
N LEU A 79 -15.15 -20.41 -10.67
CA LEU A 79 -14.56 -19.14 -10.28
C LEU A 79 -15.54 -17.97 -10.39
N GLN A 80 -16.50 -18.00 -11.31
CA GLN A 80 -17.47 -16.91 -11.51
C GLN A 80 -18.27 -16.54 -10.25
N PRO A 81 -18.80 -17.50 -9.47
CA PRO A 81 -19.42 -17.21 -8.17
C PRO A 81 -18.45 -16.55 -7.19
N PHE A 82 -17.19 -17.00 -7.18
CA PHE A 82 -16.15 -16.45 -6.32
C PHE A 82 -15.81 -15.00 -6.70
N TYR A 83 -15.66 -14.70 -7.99
CA TYR A 83 -15.48 -13.34 -8.51
C TYR A 83 -16.68 -12.44 -8.15
N SER A 84 -17.89 -12.93 -8.38
CA SER A 84 -19.12 -12.18 -8.13
C SER A 84 -19.26 -11.82 -6.65
N ASN A 85 -19.02 -12.78 -5.74
CA ASN A 85 -19.04 -12.56 -4.31
C ASN A 85 -17.93 -11.59 -3.86
N ALA A 86 -16.70 -11.77 -4.35
CA ALA A 86 -15.59 -10.87 -4.03
C ALA A 86 -15.92 -9.43 -4.46
N LEU A 87 -16.41 -9.25 -5.69
CA LEU A 87 -16.77 -7.95 -6.23
C LEU A 87 -17.90 -7.31 -5.41
N GLN A 88 -18.95 -8.08 -5.09
CA GLN A 88 -20.08 -7.60 -4.28
C GLN A 88 -19.61 -7.13 -2.89
N MET A 89 -18.70 -7.85 -2.24
CA MET A 89 -18.18 -7.47 -0.94
C MET A 89 -17.34 -6.18 -0.99
N THR A 90 -16.74 -5.84 -2.14
CA THR A 90 -15.90 -4.64 -2.30
C THR A 90 -16.59 -3.44 -2.98
N LYS A 91 -17.83 -3.60 -3.47
CA LYS A 91 -18.62 -2.54 -4.10
C LYS A 91 -18.97 -1.39 -3.15
N SER A 92 -19.59 -0.32 -3.66
CA SER A 92 -19.98 0.88 -2.90
C SER A 92 -20.82 0.62 -1.65
N ASP A 93 -21.63 -0.43 -1.67
CA ASP A 93 -22.48 -0.92 -0.58
C ASP A 93 -21.89 -2.17 0.11
N GLY A 94 -20.73 -2.61 -0.34
CA GLY A 94 -20.07 -3.83 0.12
C GLY A 94 -19.43 -3.70 1.49
N LEU A 95 -19.35 -4.83 2.20
CA LEU A 95 -18.78 -4.95 3.55
C LEU A 95 -17.33 -4.47 3.67
N TYR A 96 -16.58 -4.53 2.57
CA TYR A 96 -15.16 -4.19 2.49
C TYR A 96 -14.89 -3.00 1.58
N ASN A 97 -15.85 -2.08 1.49
CA ASN A 97 -15.65 -0.85 0.74
C ASN A 97 -14.63 0.06 1.44
N LEU A 98 -13.41 0.10 0.91
CA LEU A 98 -12.33 0.89 1.50
C LEU A 98 -12.66 2.40 1.60
N LYS A 99 -13.36 2.97 0.62
CA LYS A 99 -13.71 4.40 0.63
C LYS A 99 -14.69 4.71 1.76
N ASN A 100 -15.67 3.86 2.00
CA ASN A 100 -16.60 4.01 3.11
C ASN A 100 -15.88 3.90 4.44
N GLU A 101 -15.02 2.88 4.60
CA GLU A 101 -14.27 2.67 5.85
C GLU A 101 -13.39 3.86 6.24
N VAL A 102 -12.71 4.46 5.27
CA VAL A 102 -11.89 5.67 5.49
C VAL A 102 -12.77 6.87 5.84
N ASN A 103 -14.00 6.94 5.32
CA ASN A 103 -14.94 8.02 5.58
C ASN A 103 -15.71 7.88 6.90
N MET A 104 -15.73 6.70 7.53
CA MET A 104 -16.46 6.46 8.80
C MET A 104 -16.00 7.39 9.93
N ASN A 105 -16.86 7.55 10.93
CA ASN A 105 -16.53 8.24 12.18
C ASN A 105 -17.11 7.44 13.37
N PRO A 106 -16.29 6.81 14.23
CA PRO A 106 -14.82 6.75 14.18
C PRO A 106 -14.31 5.85 13.04
N VAL A 107 -13.09 6.12 12.56
CA VAL A 107 -12.42 5.32 11.51
C VAL A 107 -11.91 4.00 12.09
N ARG A 108 -12.16 2.88 11.39
CA ARG A 108 -11.73 1.53 11.80
C ARG A 108 -10.39 1.14 11.18
N TRP A 109 -9.29 1.69 11.70
CA TRP A 109 -7.95 1.51 11.13
C TRP A 109 -7.46 0.05 11.04
N SER A 110 -7.85 -0.81 11.99
CA SER A 110 -7.55 -2.25 11.94
C SER A 110 -8.22 -2.96 10.77
N LEU A 111 -9.44 -2.56 10.41
CA LEU A 111 -10.17 -3.10 9.26
C LEU A 111 -9.61 -2.52 7.95
N ILE A 112 -9.25 -1.24 7.92
CA ILE A 112 -8.54 -0.64 6.78
C ILE A 112 -7.23 -1.40 6.47
N PHE A 113 -6.48 -1.76 7.52
CA PHE A 113 -5.26 -2.57 7.38
C PHE A 113 -5.52 -3.90 6.66
N THR A 114 -6.56 -4.64 7.05
CA THR A 114 -6.86 -5.94 6.44
C THR A 114 -7.47 -5.81 5.05
N ILE A 115 -8.37 -4.84 4.82
CA ILE A 115 -9.00 -4.60 3.52
C ILE A 115 -7.96 -4.20 2.47
N THR A 116 -7.08 -3.25 2.78
CA THR A 116 -6.04 -2.78 1.83
C THR A 116 -5.11 -3.90 1.40
N ARG A 117 -4.71 -4.78 2.34
CA ARG A 117 -3.95 -5.99 2.03
C ARG A 117 -4.74 -6.97 1.18
N GLY A 118 -5.99 -7.24 1.55
CA GLY A 118 -6.88 -8.14 0.81
C GLY A 118 -7.10 -7.68 -0.64
N LEU A 119 -7.33 -6.38 -0.84
CA LEU A 119 -7.47 -5.77 -2.17
C LEU A 119 -6.19 -5.93 -2.99
N ARG A 120 -5.02 -5.63 -2.40
CA ARG A 120 -3.73 -5.84 -3.08
C ARG A 120 -3.53 -7.30 -3.49
N LEU A 121 -3.71 -8.24 -2.55
CA LEU A 121 -3.58 -9.68 -2.85
C LEU A 121 -4.52 -10.09 -3.99
N SER A 122 -5.76 -9.59 -3.96
CA SER A 122 -6.76 -9.87 -4.98
C SER A 122 -6.39 -9.29 -6.34
N HIS A 123 -5.81 -8.09 -6.40
CA HIS A 123 -5.32 -7.49 -7.63
C HIS A 123 -4.12 -8.26 -8.20
N ASP A 124 -3.17 -8.65 -7.34
CA ASP A 124 -1.93 -9.33 -7.73
C ASP A 124 -2.20 -10.71 -8.37
N VAL A 125 -3.28 -11.37 -7.98
CA VAL A 125 -3.72 -12.67 -8.56
C VAL A 125 -4.84 -12.53 -9.60
N ARG A 126 -5.18 -11.30 -9.98
CA ARG A 126 -6.28 -10.98 -10.92
C ARG A 126 -7.65 -11.50 -10.46
N LEU A 127 -7.83 -11.66 -9.15
CA LEU A 127 -9.14 -11.98 -8.57
C LEU A 127 -10.11 -10.83 -8.72
N LEU A 128 -9.66 -9.62 -8.40
CA LEU A 128 -10.43 -8.40 -8.57
C LEU A 128 -9.74 -7.50 -9.59
N PRO A 129 -10.51 -6.83 -10.46
CA PRO A 129 -9.95 -5.78 -11.29
C PRO A 129 -9.55 -4.60 -10.40
N LYS A 130 -8.47 -3.91 -10.78
CA LYS A 130 -8.17 -2.59 -10.20
C LYS A 130 -9.33 -1.62 -10.51
N PRO A 131 -9.50 -0.54 -9.72
CA PRO A 131 -10.47 0.51 -10.04
C PRO A 131 -10.25 1.05 -11.46
N THR A 132 -11.34 1.44 -12.15
CA THR A 132 -11.29 1.95 -13.54
C THR A 132 -10.34 3.13 -13.71
N GLN A 133 -10.28 4.02 -12.71
CA GLN A 133 -9.36 5.15 -12.64
C GLN A 133 -8.54 5.04 -11.34
N PRO A 134 -7.50 4.19 -11.33
CA PRO A 134 -6.79 3.83 -10.10
C PRO A 134 -6.05 5.04 -9.49
N GLU A 135 -5.49 5.92 -10.33
CA GLU A 135 -4.81 7.14 -9.88
C GLU A 135 -5.77 8.13 -9.20
N GLN A 136 -6.95 8.35 -9.79
CA GLN A 136 -7.97 9.24 -9.22
C GLN A 136 -8.51 8.68 -7.90
N TYR A 137 -8.79 7.36 -7.86
CA TYR A 137 -9.21 6.69 -6.64
C TYR A 137 -8.13 6.77 -5.54
N ALA A 138 -6.86 6.62 -5.90
CA ALA A 138 -5.73 6.78 -4.99
C ALA A 138 -5.63 8.21 -4.44
N LYS A 139 -5.81 9.22 -5.30
CA LYS A 139 -5.86 10.64 -4.90
C LYS A 139 -6.99 10.91 -3.91
N GLU A 140 -8.20 10.40 -4.17
CA GLU A 140 -9.35 10.55 -3.26
C GLU A 140 -9.11 9.87 -1.91
N LEU A 141 -8.53 8.67 -1.90
CA LEU A 141 -8.16 7.98 -0.65
C LEU A 141 -7.10 8.77 0.12
N TRP A 142 -6.09 9.31 -0.58
CA TRP A 142 -5.04 10.11 0.02
C TRP A 142 -5.59 11.37 0.68
N THR A 143 -6.40 12.16 -0.04
CA THR A 143 -6.97 13.38 0.52
C THR A 143 -7.91 13.10 1.68
N THR A 144 -8.75 12.06 1.57
CA THR A 144 -9.66 11.65 2.65
C THR A 144 -8.88 11.16 3.87
N MET A 145 -7.81 10.38 3.67
CA MET A 145 -6.96 9.92 4.77
C MET A 145 -6.36 11.12 5.50
N LEU A 146 -5.81 12.10 4.77
CA LEU A 146 -5.20 13.29 5.34
C LEU A 146 -6.20 14.14 6.15
N THR A 147 -7.41 14.37 5.64
CA THR A 147 -8.44 15.15 6.37
C THR A 147 -8.91 14.45 7.65
N LYS A 148 -8.77 13.13 7.74
CA LYS A 148 -9.07 12.37 8.96
C LYS A 148 -7.96 12.42 10.00
N ILE A 149 -6.71 12.57 9.56
CA ILE A 149 -5.56 12.60 10.48
C ILE A 149 -5.10 14.00 10.85
N ILE A 150 -5.32 14.99 9.99
CA ILE A 150 -4.97 16.40 10.20
C ILE A 150 -6.27 17.16 10.40
N THR A 151 -6.55 17.53 11.64
CA THR A 151 -7.66 18.43 11.97
C THR A 151 -7.10 19.82 12.24
N HIS A 152 -7.55 20.81 11.48
CA HIS A 152 -7.18 22.21 11.71
C HIS A 152 -8.03 22.80 12.85
N GLU A 153 -7.41 23.56 13.74
CA GLU A 153 -8.15 24.36 14.72
C GLU A 153 -8.74 25.60 14.01
N GLU A 154 -9.99 25.94 14.31
CA GLU A 154 -10.77 26.95 13.57
C GLU A 154 -10.17 28.37 13.58
N ASP A 155 -9.18 28.65 14.46
CA ASP A 155 -8.65 30.00 14.69
C ASP A 155 -7.10 30.09 14.79
N CYS A 156 -6.33 29.08 14.37
CA CYS A 156 -4.86 29.11 14.46
C CYS A 156 -4.16 28.40 13.29
N ASP A 157 -2.92 28.80 12.97
CA ASP A 157 -1.93 28.07 12.13
C ASP A 157 -1.51 26.69 12.71
N LYS A 158 -2.37 26.11 13.55
CA LYS A 158 -2.16 24.89 14.33
C LYS A 158 -3.06 23.79 13.81
N ALA A 159 -2.48 22.61 13.64
CA ALA A 159 -3.24 21.39 13.39
C ALA A 159 -3.02 20.40 14.54
N ASN A 160 -4.05 19.62 14.84
CA ASN A 160 -3.98 18.48 15.73
C ASN A 160 -3.90 17.20 14.90
N ILE A 161 -3.09 16.26 15.36
CA ILE A 161 -2.99 14.93 14.78
C ILE A 161 -3.57 13.92 15.77
N VAL A 162 -4.69 13.29 15.40
CA VAL A 162 -5.36 12.29 16.24
C VAL A 162 -4.88 10.90 15.83
N LEU A 163 -3.79 10.42 16.45
CA LEU A 163 -3.28 9.08 16.17
C LEU A 163 -2.89 8.30 17.43
N THR A 164 -3.51 7.14 17.59
CA THR A 164 -3.00 6.08 18.47
C THR A 164 -1.98 5.22 17.71
N ILE A 165 -1.13 4.49 18.42
CA ILE A 165 -0.16 3.53 17.83
C ILE A 165 -0.87 2.51 16.92
N ASP A 166 -2.08 2.07 17.30
CA ASP A 166 -2.87 1.13 16.51
C ASP A 166 -3.33 1.71 15.15
N ASN A 167 -3.55 3.02 15.07
CA ASN A 167 -3.95 3.70 13.85
C ASN A 167 -2.80 3.76 12.81
N GLN A 168 -1.55 3.75 13.28
CA GLN A 168 -0.38 3.88 12.42
C GLN A 168 -0.26 2.73 11.40
N ARG A 169 -0.55 1.49 11.82
CA ARG A 169 -0.50 0.32 10.93
C ARG A 169 -1.52 0.42 9.80
N GLY A 170 -2.75 0.84 10.12
CA GLY A 170 -3.82 1.07 9.14
C GLY A 170 -3.46 2.14 8.13
N LEU A 171 -2.91 3.27 8.61
CA LEU A 171 -2.45 4.36 7.76
C LEU A 171 -1.31 3.97 6.83
N GLN A 172 -0.30 3.28 7.38
CA GLN A 172 0.84 2.81 6.60
C GLN A 172 0.41 1.82 5.51
N ALA A 173 -0.52 0.91 5.82
CA ALA A 173 -1.07 -0.02 4.84
C ALA A 173 -1.92 0.69 3.77
N LEU A 174 -2.72 1.68 4.16
CA LEU A 174 -3.49 2.50 3.24
C LEU A 174 -2.59 3.32 2.32
N PHE A 175 -1.57 3.98 2.86
CA PHE A 175 -0.61 4.74 2.08
C PHE A 175 0.17 3.86 1.10
N TYR A 176 0.60 2.68 1.54
CA TYR A 176 1.24 1.70 0.66
C TYR A 176 0.31 1.27 -0.49
N TYR A 177 -0.98 1.05 -0.21
CA TYR A 177 -1.97 0.70 -1.22
C TYR A 177 -2.26 1.87 -2.19
N ILE A 178 -2.28 3.11 -1.71
CA ILE A 178 -2.38 4.33 -2.52
C ILE A 178 -1.21 4.42 -3.51
N ILE A 179 0.03 4.15 -3.06
CA ILE A 179 1.21 4.07 -3.94
C ILE A 179 1.05 2.93 -4.95
N TYR A 180 0.58 1.76 -4.53
CA TYR A 180 0.34 0.61 -5.41
C TYR A 180 -0.67 0.90 -6.54
N LEU A 181 -1.65 1.76 -6.27
CA LEU A 181 -2.61 2.22 -7.27
C LEU A 181 -2.06 3.29 -8.23
N GLY A 182 -0.86 3.81 -7.96
CA GLY A 182 -0.17 4.74 -8.85
C GLY A 182 -0.46 6.20 -8.57
N ILE A 183 -0.68 6.61 -7.31
CA ILE A 183 -0.74 8.05 -7.00
C ILE A 183 0.52 8.76 -7.52
N LYS A 184 0.36 9.93 -8.13
CA LYS A 184 1.48 10.68 -8.66
C LYS A 184 2.26 11.37 -7.54
N PRO A 185 3.59 11.46 -7.63
CA PRO A 185 4.41 12.09 -6.59
C PRO A 185 4.01 13.54 -6.28
N ASN A 186 3.66 14.32 -7.30
CA ASN A 186 3.26 15.72 -7.16
C ASN A 186 1.95 15.91 -6.36
N GLU A 187 1.12 14.87 -6.21
CA GLU A 187 -0.10 14.90 -5.39
C GLU A 187 0.20 14.60 -3.90
N VAL A 188 1.33 13.95 -3.62
CA VAL A 188 1.71 13.51 -2.27
C VAL A 188 2.75 14.46 -1.66
N LEU A 189 3.77 14.81 -2.43
CA LEU A 189 4.92 15.59 -1.99
C LEU A 189 4.56 16.92 -1.31
N PRO A 190 3.61 17.75 -1.81
CA PRO A 190 3.28 19.03 -1.19
C PRO A 190 2.93 18.93 0.31
N TYR A 191 2.33 17.82 0.74
CA TYR A 191 1.96 17.60 2.13
C TYR A 191 3.18 17.34 3.03
N PHE A 192 4.26 16.78 2.50
CA PHE A 192 5.53 16.65 3.22
C PHE A 192 6.29 17.98 3.36
N PHE A 193 5.92 19.00 2.57
CA PHE A 193 6.47 20.35 2.66
C PHE A 193 5.62 21.31 3.50
N GLN A 194 4.50 20.85 4.06
CA GLN A 194 3.66 21.71 4.89
C GLN A 194 4.40 22.12 6.17
N SER A 195 4.57 23.44 6.33
CA SER A 195 5.17 24.07 7.50
C SER A 195 4.18 24.33 8.64
N THR A 196 2.91 23.95 8.46
CA THR A 196 1.86 24.04 9.49
C THR A 196 2.33 23.33 10.76
N ARG A 197 2.25 24.03 11.89
CA ARG A 197 2.73 23.51 13.16
C ARG A 197 1.70 22.57 13.77
N ILE A 198 2.18 21.51 14.38
CA ILE A 198 1.38 20.55 15.12
C ILE A 198 1.89 20.45 16.55
N HIS A 199 0.95 20.31 17.49
CA HIS A 199 1.29 19.87 18.83
C HIS A 199 1.34 18.34 18.85
N THR A 200 2.50 17.83 19.24
CA THR A 200 2.72 16.40 19.50
C THR A 200 3.14 16.23 20.96
N ASP A 201 2.96 15.04 21.52
CA ASP A 201 3.37 14.72 22.90
C ASP A 201 4.87 14.98 23.15
N SER A 202 5.69 15.00 22.09
CA SER A 202 7.13 15.27 22.14
C SER A 202 7.54 16.72 21.82
N GLY A 203 6.57 17.63 21.60
CA GLY A 203 6.80 19.05 21.33
C GLY A 203 6.14 19.59 20.05
N MET A 204 6.64 20.73 19.56
CA MET A 204 6.20 21.34 18.30
C MET A 204 6.90 20.67 17.11
N ALA A 205 6.14 20.05 16.22
CA ALA A 205 6.61 19.55 14.93
C ALA A 205 5.87 20.25 13.78
N THR A 206 6.28 20.02 12.54
CA THR A 206 5.45 20.39 11.38
C THR A 206 4.69 19.16 10.88
N VAL A 207 3.54 19.37 10.23
CA VAL A 207 2.79 18.30 9.55
C VAL A 207 3.71 17.50 8.63
N GLY A 208 4.55 18.17 7.84
CA GLY A 208 5.47 17.53 6.92
C GLY A 208 6.45 16.55 7.60
N ILE A 209 7.11 16.98 8.68
CA ILE A 209 8.06 16.13 9.44
C ILE A 209 7.34 14.93 10.06
N TYR A 210 6.13 15.13 10.55
CA TYR A 210 5.34 14.06 11.14
C TYR A 210 4.95 13.01 10.09
N LEU A 211 4.40 13.43 8.95
CA LEU A 211 4.05 12.53 7.86
C LEU A 211 5.28 11.78 7.33
N LEU A 212 6.43 12.45 7.20
CA LEU A 212 7.69 11.82 6.82
C LEU A 212 8.10 10.73 7.80
N THR A 213 7.92 10.96 9.10
CA THR A 213 8.22 9.97 10.14
C THR A 213 7.25 8.80 10.07
N LEU A 214 5.95 9.07 9.92
CA LEU A 214 4.89 8.06 9.86
C LEU A 214 5.04 7.12 8.66
N PHE A 215 5.38 7.66 7.49
CA PHE A 215 5.48 6.92 6.24
C PHE A 215 6.92 6.64 5.81
N LYS A 216 7.89 6.83 6.72
CA LYS A 216 9.32 6.73 6.43
C LYS A 216 9.64 5.47 5.63
N TYR A 217 9.23 4.30 6.10
CA TYR A 217 9.52 3.02 5.44
C TYR A 217 8.97 2.92 4.02
N GLN A 218 7.74 3.39 3.80
CA GLN A 218 7.10 3.37 2.48
C GLN A 218 7.80 4.33 1.52
N ILE A 219 8.14 5.53 2.00
CA ILE A 219 8.86 6.55 1.23
C ILE A 219 10.28 6.06 0.90
N THR A 220 11.03 5.54 1.88
CA THR A 220 12.39 5.03 1.64
C THR A 220 12.39 3.83 0.70
N SER A 221 11.43 2.91 0.82
CA SER A 221 11.28 1.80 -0.12
C SER A 221 10.93 2.27 -1.53
N TRP A 222 10.01 3.23 -1.67
CA TRP A 222 9.63 3.81 -2.95
C TRP A 222 10.82 4.54 -3.61
N LEU A 223 11.54 5.36 -2.84
CA LEU A 223 12.73 6.07 -3.27
C LEU A 223 13.92 5.14 -3.56
N GLY A 224 14.02 4.00 -2.90
CA GLY A 224 15.06 3.00 -3.16
C GLY A 224 14.83 2.22 -4.46
N THR A 225 13.57 1.91 -4.79
CA THR A 225 13.20 1.04 -5.91
C THR A 225 12.91 1.81 -7.19
N THR A 226 12.19 2.93 -7.13
CA THR A 226 11.78 3.73 -8.30
C THR A 226 12.94 4.12 -9.21
N PRO A 227 14.07 4.66 -8.69
CA PRO A 227 15.17 5.01 -9.58
C PRO A 227 15.80 3.77 -10.24
N HIS A 228 15.73 2.58 -9.63
CA HIS A 228 16.22 1.36 -10.28
C HIS A 228 15.37 0.99 -11.50
N PHE A 229 14.05 1.13 -11.41
CA PHE A 229 13.15 0.93 -12.56
C PHE A 229 13.42 1.94 -13.68
N ILE A 230 13.55 3.22 -13.34
CA ILE A 230 13.86 4.28 -14.31
C ILE A 230 15.23 4.04 -14.97
N ILE A 231 16.22 3.53 -14.23
CA ILE A 231 17.50 3.16 -14.81
C ILE A 231 17.34 1.97 -15.76
N ASN A 232 16.63 0.91 -15.41
CA ASN A 232 16.64 -0.29 -16.23
C ASN A 232 15.78 -0.21 -17.50
N ASP A 233 14.89 0.79 -17.61
CA ASP A 233 13.99 0.97 -18.75
C ASP A 233 14.32 2.28 -19.49
N ILE A 234 14.81 2.16 -20.73
CA ILE A 234 15.27 3.31 -21.54
C ILE A 234 14.11 4.24 -21.90
N ASP A 235 12.94 3.69 -22.20
CA ASP A 235 11.77 4.48 -22.61
C ASP A 235 11.24 5.29 -21.42
N ILE A 236 11.13 4.65 -20.25
CA ILE A 236 10.73 5.32 -19.00
C ILE A 236 11.77 6.37 -18.61
N ARG A 237 13.07 6.08 -18.78
CA ARG A 237 14.15 7.03 -18.48
C ARG A 237 14.04 8.29 -19.31
N GLN A 238 13.76 8.16 -20.61
CA GLN A 238 13.64 9.31 -21.50
C GLN A 238 12.38 10.13 -21.22
N GLN A 239 11.26 9.48 -20.87
CA GLN A 239 9.99 10.16 -20.63
C GLN A 239 9.93 10.85 -19.26
N CYS A 240 10.42 10.18 -18.22
CA CYS A 240 10.16 10.56 -16.82
C CYS A 240 11.43 10.78 -16.00
N GLY A 241 12.61 10.40 -16.52
CA GLY A 241 13.86 10.42 -15.77
C GLY A 241 14.25 11.83 -15.30
N GLN A 242 14.20 12.81 -16.19
CA GLN A 242 14.53 14.21 -15.85
C GLN A 242 13.57 14.76 -14.79
N GLN A 243 12.26 14.58 -14.97
CA GLN A 243 11.25 15.03 -14.01
C GLN A 243 11.42 14.38 -12.63
N PHE A 244 11.77 13.09 -12.59
CA PHE A 244 12.06 12.39 -11.35
C PHE A 244 13.26 13.03 -10.63
N VAL A 245 14.34 13.26 -11.37
CA VAL A 245 15.57 13.82 -10.82
C VAL A 245 15.35 15.26 -10.34
N ASP A 246 14.72 16.12 -11.14
CA ASP A 246 14.34 17.48 -10.77
C ASP A 246 13.48 17.49 -9.50
N GLY A 247 12.55 16.53 -9.39
CA GLY A 247 11.75 16.30 -8.18
C GLY A 247 12.62 16.00 -6.96
N ILE A 248 13.58 15.07 -7.06
CA ILE A 248 14.49 14.74 -5.95
C ILE A 248 15.31 15.96 -5.50
N TYR A 249 15.85 16.74 -6.44
CA TYR A 249 16.65 17.93 -6.09
C TYR A 249 15.79 19.08 -5.55
N THR A 250 14.59 19.28 -6.07
CA THR A 250 13.61 20.21 -5.48
C THR A 250 13.29 19.82 -4.03
N CYS A 251 13.23 18.51 -3.76
CA CYS A 251 12.99 17.97 -2.43
C CYS A 251 14.25 17.83 -1.57
N TRP A 252 15.44 18.22 -2.07
CA TRP A 252 16.73 17.99 -1.40
C TRP A 252 16.79 18.45 0.07
N PRO A 253 16.23 19.63 0.42
CA PRO A 253 16.23 20.09 1.81
C PRO A 253 15.53 19.15 2.80
N LEU A 254 14.57 18.32 2.37
CA LEU A 254 13.90 17.34 3.24
C LEU A 254 14.83 16.17 3.61
N PHE A 255 15.78 15.85 2.73
CA PHE A 255 16.74 14.78 2.95
C PHE A 255 17.79 15.14 4.01
N ILE A 256 17.87 16.41 4.44
CA ILE A 256 18.72 16.84 5.56
C ILE A 256 18.38 16.06 6.84
N LEU A 257 17.10 15.72 7.06
CA LEU A 257 16.69 14.92 8.23
C LEU A 257 17.24 13.50 8.18
N PHE A 258 17.33 12.91 6.99
CA PHE A 258 17.91 11.59 6.77
C PHE A 258 19.44 11.62 6.86
N TYR A 259 20.07 12.66 6.33
CA TYR A 259 21.52 12.87 6.45
C TYR A 259 21.97 13.04 7.91
N ARG A 260 21.19 13.79 8.69
CA ARG A 260 21.44 14.01 10.14
C ARG A 260 21.01 12.83 11.01
N SER A 261 20.34 11.83 10.44
CA SER A 261 19.97 10.62 11.17
C SER A 261 21.22 9.86 11.65
N ILE A 262 21.13 9.27 12.84
CA ILE A 262 22.15 8.36 13.37
C ILE A 262 22.05 6.99 12.67
N ASN A 263 20.91 6.68 12.06
CA ASN A 263 20.69 5.41 11.38
C ASN A 263 21.49 5.34 10.06
N ILE A 264 22.30 4.29 9.91
CA ILE A 264 23.13 4.05 8.73
C ILE A 264 22.30 3.83 7.45
N ASP A 265 21.12 3.23 7.57
CA ASP A 265 20.23 2.95 6.44
C ASP A 265 19.72 4.24 5.78
N ASP A 266 19.49 5.28 6.59
CA ASP A 266 19.07 6.59 6.09
C ASP A 266 20.18 7.25 5.28
N LYS A 267 21.42 7.19 5.77
CA LYS A 267 22.59 7.70 5.04
C LYS A 267 22.83 6.93 3.75
N LEU A 268 22.69 5.60 3.80
CA LEU A 268 22.80 4.73 2.63
C LEU A 268 21.75 5.07 1.58
N LEU A 269 20.51 5.38 1.99
CA LEU A 269 19.47 5.84 1.08
C LEU A 269 19.86 7.14 0.38
N ILE A 270 20.41 8.13 1.10
CA ILE A 270 20.86 9.39 0.50
C ILE A 270 21.95 9.17 -0.55
N VAL A 271 22.97 8.38 -0.20
CA VAL A 271 24.05 8.02 -1.14
C VAL A 271 23.48 7.29 -2.36
N THR A 272 22.56 6.36 -2.13
CA THR A 272 21.90 5.59 -3.19
C THR A 272 21.08 6.48 -4.11
N LEU A 273 20.32 7.43 -3.56
CA LEU A 273 19.52 8.37 -4.32
C LEU A 273 20.38 9.27 -5.18
N LEU A 274 21.42 9.89 -4.62
CA LEU A 274 22.38 10.71 -5.38
C LEU A 274 23.00 9.92 -6.52
N THR A 275 23.52 8.73 -6.20
CA THR A 275 24.17 7.88 -7.21
C THR A 275 23.20 7.56 -8.34
N LYS A 276 21.94 7.23 -8.02
CA LYS A 276 20.95 6.86 -9.03
C LYS A 276 20.43 8.07 -9.81
N THR A 277 20.27 9.25 -9.20
CA THR A 277 19.88 10.47 -9.94
C THR A 277 20.93 10.87 -10.96
N PHE A 278 22.22 10.75 -10.63
CA PHE A 278 23.33 10.97 -11.58
C PHE A 278 23.32 9.96 -12.74
N ILE A 279 22.93 8.70 -12.51
CA ILE A 279 22.83 7.68 -13.57
C ILE A 279 21.63 7.95 -14.48
N ILE A 280 20.51 8.41 -13.91
CA ILE A 280 19.27 8.71 -14.64
C ILE A 280 19.46 9.92 -15.54
N ASP A 281 20.00 11.02 -15.01
CA ASP A 281 20.28 12.24 -15.76
C ASP A 281 21.78 12.56 -15.76
N ARG A 282 22.45 12.14 -16.84
CA ARG A 282 23.88 12.38 -17.04
C ARG A 282 24.22 13.86 -17.24
N ARG A 283 23.25 14.73 -17.54
CA ARG A 283 23.49 16.17 -17.77
C ARG A 283 23.87 16.88 -16.48
N LEU A 284 23.45 16.38 -15.32
CA LEU A 284 23.82 16.93 -14.01
C LEU A 284 25.31 16.80 -13.68
N LEU A 285 26.00 15.83 -14.29
CA LEU A 285 27.48 15.76 -14.21
C LEU A 285 28.15 16.86 -15.06
N ILE A 286 27.43 17.44 -16.02
CA ILE A 286 27.95 18.41 -16.98
C ILE A 286 27.54 19.84 -16.58
N SER A 287 26.42 20.02 -15.85
CA SER A 287 25.87 21.33 -15.47
C SER A 287 26.18 21.79 -14.05
N HIS A 288 26.86 20.98 -13.21
CA HIS A 288 27.17 21.35 -11.83
C HIS A 288 28.67 21.63 -11.61
N GLU A 289 29.10 22.85 -11.96
CA GLU A 289 30.25 23.54 -11.36
C GLU A 289 29.95 24.09 -9.94
N GLN A 290 28.80 23.74 -9.34
CA GLN A 290 28.29 24.37 -8.09
C GLN A 290 28.34 23.49 -6.83
N PHE A 291 29.12 22.40 -6.82
CA PHE A 291 29.38 21.64 -5.59
C PHE A 291 30.70 21.98 -4.90
N ASP A 292 31.43 23.00 -5.37
CA ASP A 292 32.49 23.65 -4.62
C ASP A 292 31.89 24.78 -3.76
N HIS A 293 31.36 24.44 -2.57
CA HIS A 293 31.33 25.27 -1.36
C HIS A 293 30.79 24.49 -0.15
#